data_AF-A0AAX3VII3-F1
#
_entry.id   AF-A0AAX3VII3-F1
#
_cell.length_a   1.000
_cell.length_b   1.000
_cell.length_c   1.000
_cell.angle_alpha   90.00
_cell.angle_beta   90.00
_cell.angle_gamma   90.00
#
_symmetry.space_group_name_H-M   'P 1'
#
loop_
_entity.id
_entity.type
_entity.pdbx_description
1 polymer ?
#
loop_
_entity_poly.entity_id
_entity_poly.type
_entity_poly.pdbx_seq_one_letter_code
_entity_poly.pdbx_strand_id
1 'polypeptide(L)'
;MSGQADEIDSSVSDSATQDAPETGRGGTRSTTAGTGGDVTPPKEDTPVSPPGVQDGPALSMHDTTEQERLDGLVAQLRADLPGENRATVEKYVRQRVSEVGLSVGDDEIARIVDDLAAD
;
A
#
# COMPACT_ATOMS: atom_id res chain seq x y z
N MET A 1 -38.08 -54.24 27.54
CA MET A 1 -38.91 -53.39 26.68
C MET A 1 -37.97 -52.75 25.67
N SER A 2 -38.09 -53.20 24.44
CA SER A 2 -37.36 -52.71 23.28
C SER A 2 -37.88 -51.34 22.87
N GLY A 3 -36.98 -50.45 22.47
CA GLY A 3 -37.27 -49.25 21.67
C GLY A 3 -36.00 -48.95 20.86
N GLN A 4 -35.90 -49.43 19.62
CA GLN A 4 -36.31 -48.75 18.37
C GLN A 4 -35.16 -47.85 17.86
N ALA A 5 -34.32 -48.39 16.97
CA ALA A 5 -34.28 -48.09 15.52
C ALA A 5 -33.79 -46.64 15.29
N ASP A 6 -32.53 -46.43 14.94
CA ASP A 6 -32.05 -46.36 13.54
C ASP A 6 -33.06 -45.65 12.64
N GLU A 7 -32.88 -44.34 12.43
CA GLU A 7 -33.19 -43.64 11.18
C GLU A 7 -32.27 -42.41 11.10
N ILE A 8 -31.11 -42.60 10.47
CA ILE A 8 -30.30 -41.51 9.93
C ILE A 8 -31.00 -41.07 8.64
N ASP A 9 -31.99 -40.18 8.76
CA ASP A 9 -32.67 -39.68 7.56
C ASP A 9 -31.72 -38.78 6.77
N SER A 10 -31.53 -39.20 5.53
CA SER A 10 -30.65 -38.61 4.55
C SER A 10 -31.40 -37.48 3.86
N SER A 11 -31.07 -36.23 4.17
CA SER A 11 -31.26 -35.13 3.22
C SER A 11 -29.93 -34.47 2.92
N VAL A 12 -29.17 -35.15 2.05
CA VAL A 12 -28.15 -34.47 1.24
C VAL A 12 -28.92 -33.54 0.32
N SER A 13 -29.03 -32.26 0.69
CA SER A 13 -29.54 -31.24 -0.22
C SER A 13 -28.53 -31.04 -1.33
N ASP A 14 -28.68 -31.81 -2.40
CA ASP A 14 -28.21 -31.40 -3.72
C ASP A 14 -29.13 -30.28 -4.20
N SER A 15 -28.70 -29.05 -3.98
CA SER A 15 -29.18 -27.89 -4.73
C SER A 15 -28.02 -27.37 -5.52
N ALA A 16 -27.76 -28.07 -6.63
CA ALA A 16 -27.12 -27.49 -7.80
C ALA A 16 -27.83 -26.19 -8.17
N THR A 17 -27.23 -25.04 -7.83
CA THR A 17 -27.43 -23.80 -8.58
C THR A 17 -26.19 -22.93 -8.47
N GLN A 18 -25.27 -23.19 -9.40
CA GLN A 18 -24.60 -22.19 -10.22
C GLN A 18 -23.83 -21.08 -9.47
N ASP A 19 -22.53 -21.32 -9.30
CA ASP A 19 -21.51 -20.28 -9.25
C ASP A 19 -21.61 -19.42 -10.53
N ALA A 20 -22.15 -18.21 -10.39
CA ALA A 20 -22.00 -17.13 -11.36
C ALA A 20 -22.27 -15.78 -10.69
N PRO A 21 -21.25 -15.05 -10.21
CA PRO A 21 -21.29 -13.60 -10.28
C PRO A 21 -20.98 -13.19 -11.72
N GLU A 22 -22.02 -12.82 -12.45
CA GLU A 22 -21.92 -12.07 -13.70
C GLU A 22 -20.93 -10.92 -13.54
N THR A 23 -19.75 -11.08 -14.14
CA THR A 23 -18.81 -9.97 -14.35
C THR A 23 -19.27 -9.12 -15.53
N GLY A 24 -20.50 -8.61 -15.42
CA GLY A 24 -21.03 -7.55 -16.29
C GLY A 24 -20.48 -6.19 -15.90
N ARG A 25 -19.16 -6.07 -15.73
CA ARG A 25 -18.50 -4.78 -15.52
C ARG A 25 -18.35 -4.10 -16.87
N GLY A 26 -19.36 -3.30 -17.22
CA GLY A 26 -19.20 -2.21 -18.17
C GLY A 26 -17.96 -1.39 -17.80
N GLY A 27 -17.02 -1.36 -18.73
CA GLY A 27 -15.70 -0.77 -18.52
C GLY A 27 -14.69 -1.40 -19.47
N THR A 28 -14.91 -1.24 -20.77
CA THR A 28 -13.90 -1.48 -21.80
C THR A 28 -12.75 -0.50 -21.55
N ARG A 29 -11.83 -0.86 -20.66
CA ARG A 29 -10.50 -0.29 -20.72
C ARG A 29 -9.91 -0.84 -21.99
N SER A 30 -9.90 -0.02 -23.04
CA SER A 30 -9.14 -0.28 -24.25
C SER A 30 -7.76 -0.76 -23.82
N THR A 31 -7.52 -2.06 -23.95
CA THR A 31 -6.16 -2.59 -23.96
C THR A 31 -5.57 -2.04 -25.25
N THR A 32 -4.97 -0.85 -25.18
CA THR A 32 -4.15 -0.34 -26.27
C THR A 32 -3.17 -1.45 -26.58
N ALA A 33 -3.30 -2.00 -27.79
CA ALA A 33 -2.43 -3.04 -28.28
C ALA A 33 -0.98 -2.65 -27.96
N GLY A 34 -0.33 -3.45 -27.13
CA GLY A 34 1.11 -3.36 -26.99
C GLY A 34 1.68 -3.67 -28.36
N THR A 35 2.14 -2.66 -29.07
CA THR A 35 2.98 -2.85 -30.26
C THR A 35 4.24 -3.52 -29.77
N GLY A 36 4.28 -4.86 -29.85
CA GLY A 36 5.51 -5.61 -29.74
C GLY A 36 6.45 -5.07 -30.81
N GLY A 37 7.51 -4.39 -30.40
CA GLY A 37 8.55 -3.94 -31.30
C GLY A 37 9.17 -5.16 -31.97
N ASP A 38 8.98 -5.29 -33.28
CA ASP A 38 9.77 -6.19 -34.10
C ASP A 38 11.22 -5.70 -34.03
N VAL A 39 12.04 -6.40 -33.25
CA VAL A 39 13.49 -6.19 -33.25
C VAL A 39 14.05 -7.04 -34.38
N THR A 40 14.07 -6.48 -35.59
CA THR A 40 14.91 -7.02 -36.67
C THR A 40 16.36 -7.04 -36.17
N PRO A 41 17.04 -8.20 -36.05
CA PRO A 41 18.43 -8.22 -35.65
C PRO A 41 19.28 -7.55 -36.74
N PRO A 42 20.21 -6.64 -36.37
CA PRO A 42 21.08 -6.01 -37.35
C PRO A 42 22.00 -7.08 -37.96
N LYS A 43 22.11 -7.08 -39.29
CA LYS A 43 23.06 -7.91 -40.02
C LYS A 43 24.48 -7.47 -39.66
N GLU A 44 25.32 -8.44 -39.34
CA GLU A 44 26.69 -8.26 -38.85
C GLU A 44 27.58 -7.58 -39.90
N ASP A 45 28.07 -6.37 -39.58
CA ASP A 45 29.42 -5.86 -39.90
C ASP A 45 29.56 -4.40 -39.41
N THR A 46 29.43 -4.18 -38.10
CA THR A 46 29.74 -2.87 -37.50
C THR A 46 30.56 -3.09 -36.23
N PRO A 47 31.71 -2.39 -36.07
CA PRO A 47 32.52 -2.51 -34.88
C PRO A 47 31.67 -2.10 -33.67
N VAL A 48 31.41 -3.06 -32.80
CA VAL A 48 30.72 -2.86 -31.53
C VAL A 48 31.58 -1.91 -30.70
N SER A 49 31.19 -0.64 -30.65
CA SER A 49 31.68 0.26 -29.61
C SER A 49 31.43 -0.42 -28.26
N PRO A 50 32.39 -0.42 -27.34
CA PRO A 50 32.18 -1.03 -26.03
C PRO A 50 30.89 -0.45 -25.44
N PRO A 51 30.02 -1.26 -24.80
CA PRO A 51 28.80 -0.74 -24.22
C PRO A 51 29.21 0.37 -23.26
N GLY A 52 28.92 1.62 -23.64
CA GLY A 52 29.12 2.77 -22.78
C GLY A 52 28.37 2.48 -21.50
N VAL A 53 29.03 2.62 -20.35
CA VAL A 53 28.39 2.52 -19.06
C VAL A 53 27.20 3.48 -19.12
N GLN A 54 25.98 2.96 -19.07
CA GLN A 54 24.81 3.82 -18.95
C GLN A 54 24.95 4.50 -17.59
N ASP A 55 25.37 5.76 -17.58
CA ASP A 55 25.21 6.61 -16.41
C ASP A 55 23.72 6.65 -16.11
N GLY A 56 23.32 5.92 -15.07
CA GLY A 56 21.96 5.97 -14.55
C GLY A 56 21.64 7.40 -14.09
N PRO A 57 20.36 7.75 -13.93
CA PRO A 57 19.99 9.07 -13.43
C PRO A 57 20.69 9.31 -12.08
N ALA A 58 21.57 10.33 -12.05
CA ALA A 58 22.23 10.76 -10.82
C ALA A 58 21.17 11.37 -9.89
N LEU A 59 20.67 10.59 -8.94
CA LEU A 59 19.76 11.10 -7.92
C LEU A 59 20.56 11.98 -6.97
N SER A 60 20.21 13.27 -6.92
CA SER A 60 20.71 14.17 -5.90
C SER A 60 20.24 13.66 -4.55
N MET A 61 21.19 13.25 -3.70
CA MET A 61 20.91 12.84 -2.32
C MET A 61 20.69 14.12 -1.53
N HIS A 62 19.43 14.54 -1.35
CA HIS A 62 19.10 15.63 -0.45
C HIS A 62 19.14 15.12 0.99
N ASP A 63 20.08 15.62 1.79
CA ASP A 63 20.07 15.42 3.23
C ASP A 63 18.89 16.20 3.82
N THR A 64 17.88 15.48 4.32
CA THR A 64 16.74 16.09 5.02
C THR A 64 17.08 16.29 6.49
N THR A 65 16.87 17.49 7.00
CA THR A 65 17.08 17.80 8.42
C THR A 65 16.07 17.07 9.30
N GLU A 66 16.38 16.86 10.58
CA GLU A 66 15.44 16.22 11.52
C GLU A 66 14.12 16.99 11.65
N GLN A 67 14.16 18.32 11.55
CA GLN A 67 12.98 19.17 11.58
C GLN A 67 12.10 18.94 10.35
N GLU A 68 12.68 18.94 9.15
CA GLU A 68 11.92 18.65 7.91
C GLU A 68 11.33 17.23 7.93
N ARG A 69 12.04 16.27 8.54
CA ARG A 69 11.51 14.91 8.76
C ARG A 69 10.33 14.91 9.72
N LEU A 70 10.39 15.69 10.80
CA LEU A 70 9.30 15.82 11.76
C LEU A 70 8.09 16.50 11.12
N ASP A 71 8.29 17.60 10.39
CA ASP A 71 7.22 18.33 9.71
C ASP A 71 6.49 17.43 8.71
N GLY A 72 7.23 16.64 7.92
CA GLY A 72 6.66 15.65 7.01
C GLY A 72 5.88 14.56 7.74
N LEU A 73 6.36 14.12 8.90
CA LEU A 73 5.67 13.14 9.73
C LEU A 73 4.34 13.69 10.27
N VAL A 74 4.34 14.92 10.78
CA VAL A 74 3.15 15.61 11.29
C VAL A 74 2.10 15.76 10.19
N ALA A 75 2.51 16.17 8.99
CA ALA A 75 1.61 16.30 7.85
C ALA A 75 0.94 14.98 7.48
N GLN A 76 1.66 13.86 7.55
CA GLN A 76 1.08 12.53 7.33
C GLN A 76 0.09 12.15 8.44
N LEU A 77 0.46 12.35 9.70
CA LEU A 77 -0.40 12.02 10.84
C LEU A 77 -1.71 12.82 10.85
N ARG A 78 -1.69 14.08 10.41
CA ARG A 78 -2.89 14.89 10.23
C ARG A 78 -3.87 14.28 9.22
N ALA A 79 -3.34 13.67 8.15
CA ALA A 79 -4.17 12.98 7.16
C ALA A 79 -4.69 11.62 7.67
N ASP A 80 -3.91 10.94 8.51
CA ASP A 80 -4.20 9.59 8.99
C ASP A 80 -5.16 9.57 10.19
N LEU A 81 -5.25 10.65 10.98
CA LEU A 81 -5.98 10.71 12.26
C LEU A 81 -7.09 11.80 12.33
N PRO A 82 -7.93 12.02 11.30
CA PRO A 82 -8.95 13.05 11.36
C PRO A 82 -10.03 12.74 12.40
N GLY A 83 -10.30 13.68 13.32
CA GLY A 83 -11.37 13.56 14.32
C GLY A 83 -11.13 12.52 15.43
N GLU A 84 -9.90 12.02 15.57
CA GLU A 84 -9.52 11.10 16.63
C GLU A 84 -9.41 11.82 17.99
N ASN A 85 -9.62 11.07 19.08
CA ASN A 85 -9.45 11.64 20.42
C ASN A 85 -7.96 11.89 20.72
N ARG A 86 -7.66 12.97 21.45
CA ARG A 86 -6.33 13.33 21.95
C ARG A 86 -5.50 12.14 22.48
N ALA A 87 -6.08 11.25 23.28
CA ALA A 87 -5.34 10.11 23.83
C ALA A 87 -4.91 9.10 22.75
N THR A 88 -5.75 8.90 21.73
CA THR A 88 -5.43 8.10 20.55
C THR A 88 -4.34 8.78 19.74
N VAL A 89 -4.49 10.09 19.47
CA VAL A 89 -3.51 10.90 18.74
C VAL A 89 -2.14 10.84 19.42
N GLU A 90 -2.06 11.05 20.73
CA GLU A 90 -0.82 10.98 21.50
C GLU A 90 -0.11 9.64 21.37
N LYS A 91 -0.86 8.54 21.48
CA LYS A 91 -0.31 7.19 21.31
C LYS A 91 0.31 7.02 19.93
N TYR A 92 -0.38 7.45 18.87
CA TYR A 92 0.11 7.31 17.49
C TYR A 92 1.32 8.22 17.21
N VAL A 93 1.30 9.48 17.67
CA VAL A 93 2.44 10.40 17.53
C VAL A 93 3.70 9.80 18.18
N ARG A 94 3.61 9.35 19.44
CA ARG A 94 4.73 8.74 20.15
C ARG A 94 5.24 7.48 19.48
N GLN A 95 4.33 6.59 19.06
CA GLN A 95 4.70 5.39 18.31
C GLN A 95 5.44 5.75 17.03
N ARG A 96 4.92 6.70 16.25
CA ARG A 96 5.45 7.00 14.94
C ARG A 96 6.79 7.71 14.99
N VAL A 97 6.97 8.65 15.92
CA VAL A 97 8.26 9.30 16.21
C VAL A 97 9.33 8.26 16.54
N SER A 98 8.98 7.27 17.37
CA SER A 98 9.90 6.17 17.73
C SER A 98 10.22 5.26 16.54
N GLU A 99 9.24 4.94 15.70
CA GLU A 99 9.43 4.09 14.51
C GLU A 99 10.38 4.70 13.48
N VAL A 100 10.34 6.03 13.32
CA VAL A 100 11.23 6.75 12.40
C VAL A 100 12.56 7.15 13.05
N GLY A 101 12.75 6.82 14.33
CA GLY A 101 13.97 7.09 15.09
C GLY A 101 14.22 8.58 15.34
N LEU A 102 13.19 9.41 15.43
CA LEU A 102 13.33 10.82 15.79
C LEU A 102 13.35 10.97 17.32
N SER A 103 14.28 11.77 17.85
CA SER A 103 14.27 12.17 19.26
C SER A 103 13.53 13.48 19.41
N VAL A 104 12.26 13.40 19.81
CA VAL A 104 11.40 14.57 20.05
C VAL A 104 11.08 14.61 21.54
N GLY A 105 11.21 15.80 22.15
CA GLY A 105 10.90 16.00 23.56
C GLY A 105 9.40 15.93 23.84
N ASP A 106 9.03 15.57 25.07
CA ASP A 106 7.62 15.44 25.48
C ASP A 106 6.80 16.72 25.28
N ASP A 107 7.40 17.90 25.51
CA ASP A 107 6.73 19.19 25.29
C ASP A 107 6.34 19.39 23.83
N GLU A 108 7.20 18.96 22.91
CA GLU A 108 6.97 19.08 21.47
C GLU A 108 5.95 18.05 20.99
N ILE A 109 6.02 16.82 21.51
CA ILE A 109 4.97 15.82 21.30
C ILE A 109 3.62 16.36 21.78
N ALA A 110 3.56 16.99 22.95
CA ALA A 110 2.32 17.55 23.48
C ALA A 110 1.75 18.65 22.56
N ARG A 111 2.59 19.54 22.02
CA ARG A 111 2.18 20.56 21.04
C ARG A 111 1.61 19.94 19.77
N ILE A 112 2.31 18.96 19.19
CA ILE A 112 1.87 18.26 17.99
C ILE A 112 0.52 17.58 18.24
N VAL A 113 0.35 16.93 19.39
CA VAL A 113 -0.90 16.27 19.76
C VAL A 113 -2.04 17.27 19.89
N ASP A 114 -1.81 18.42 20.52
CA ASP A 114 -2.82 19.48 20.66
C ASP A 114 -3.23 20.04 19.30
N ASP A 115 -2.28 20.24 18.39
CA ASP A 115 -2.53 20.70 17.02
C ASP A 115 -3.35 19.66 16.23
N LEU A 116 -2.95 18.40 16.25
CA LEU A 116 -3.62 17.32 15.52
C LEU A 116 -5.00 16.96 16.07
N ALA A 117 -5.23 17.10 17.38
CA ALA A 117 -6.54 16.82 17.99
C ALA A 117 -7.55 17.99 17.85
N ALA A 118 -7.09 19.14 17.35
CA ALA A 118 -7.93 20.31 17.11
C ALA A 118 -8.45 20.41 15.66
N ASP A 119 -7.88 19.64 14.72
CA ASP A 119 -8.29 19.49 13.32
C ASP A 119 -9.46 18.49 13.17
#